data_AF-A0A2C5XIA5-F1
#
_entry.id   AF-A0A2C5XIA5-F1
#
_cell.length_a   1.000
_cell.length_b   1.000
_cell.length_c   1.000
_cell.angle_alpha   90.00
_cell.angle_beta   90.00
_cell.angle_gamma   90.00
#
_symmetry.space_group_name_H-M   'P 1'
#
loop_
_entity.id
_entity.type
_entity.pdbx_description
1 polymer ?
#
loop_
_entity_poly.entity_id
_entity_poly.type
_entity_poly.pdbx_seq_one_letter_code
_entity_poly.pdbx_strand_id
1 'polypeptide(L)'
;MSLWVTFKSLAIFFGPLVIPRAYAYYQSQRTAATRHGLTPRPLPIRAYYGLVFLGAVSVFFALQALLRVPENVFTQTNSRLQIPADVLFNRLATIHPLSPADEALRARFVNLESRLLYLKYGPSVMADCVFCTSERSDMFFVYALPALVAPHLVNILAIAMATSPLLAGPWTLRWRNPTVLASILIAMVDLYNVQAYNHKANARALRLGDLDMFHWRANTLRLLRLVLVNTVLGTLMYLTATNRAFVEAPPAAVRVEAVNKSLATVIAKVNAVGILKNTVSRNSQLRDHANTYWTSEARVTQQLMEEREVVDSVNDALENNRIDVSAVTRSAHQYATNILNPWLAEAEQKAKGRKVEKSAA
;
A
#
# COMPACT_ATOMS: atom_id res chain seq x y z
N MET A 1 -22.88 5.65 28.15
CA MET A 1 -22.87 4.27 27.64
C MET A 1 -21.43 3.95 27.26
N SER A 2 -20.76 3.01 27.94
CA SER A 2 -19.32 2.80 27.71
C SER A 2 -19.10 2.23 26.30
N LEU A 3 -18.08 2.75 25.61
CA LEU A 3 -17.66 2.31 24.27
C LEU A 3 -17.57 0.77 24.15
N TRP A 4 -17.23 0.12 25.25
CA TRP A 4 -17.15 -1.33 25.39
C TRP A 4 -18.50 -2.04 25.20
N VAL A 5 -19.58 -1.50 25.78
CA VAL A 5 -20.93 -2.09 25.64
C VAL A 5 -21.38 -1.98 24.18
N THR A 6 -21.20 -0.81 23.56
CA THR A 6 -21.55 -0.60 22.15
C THR A 6 -20.73 -1.51 21.22
N PHE A 7 -19.43 -1.65 21.46
CA PHE A 7 -18.56 -2.55 20.70
C PHE A 7 -18.97 -4.01 20.86
N LYS A 8 -19.25 -4.46 22.09
CA LYS A 8 -19.71 -5.82 22.37
C LYS A 8 -21.03 -6.12 21.65
N SER A 9 -21.98 -5.20 21.67
CA SER A 9 -23.26 -5.35 20.97
C SER A 9 -23.07 -5.44 19.46
N LEU A 10 -22.25 -4.58 18.87
CA LEU A 10 -21.91 -4.64 17.45
C LEU A 10 -21.16 -5.94 17.09
N ALA A 11 -20.22 -6.39 17.93
CA ALA A 11 -19.43 -7.58 17.68
C ALA A 11 -20.29 -8.87 17.75
N ILE A 12 -21.25 -8.95 18.66
CA ILE A 12 -22.16 -10.11 18.75
C ILE A 12 -23.11 -10.14 17.55
N PHE A 13 -23.63 -8.97 17.14
CA PHE A 13 -24.60 -8.90 16.04
C PHE A 13 -23.95 -9.05 14.66
N PHE A 14 -22.84 -8.36 14.41
CA PHE A 14 -22.16 -8.37 13.11
C PHE A 14 -21.03 -9.38 13.02
N GLY A 15 -20.51 -9.90 14.14
CA GLY A 15 -19.41 -10.86 14.18
C GLY A 15 -19.66 -12.08 13.28
N PRO A 16 -20.80 -12.78 13.38
CA PRO A 16 -21.09 -13.95 12.54
C PRO A 16 -21.12 -13.65 11.03
N LEU A 17 -21.41 -12.39 10.63
CA LEU A 17 -21.46 -11.98 9.23
C LEU A 17 -20.11 -11.46 8.72
N VAL A 18 -19.39 -10.70 9.55
CA VAL A 18 -18.16 -10.00 9.20
C VAL A 18 -16.95 -10.92 9.30
N ILE A 19 -16.86 -11.74 10.34
CA ILE A 19 -15.71 -12.63 10.58
C ILE A 19 -15.46 -13.58 9.39
N PRO A 20 -16.44 -14.36 8.87
CA PRO A 20 -16.18 -15.28 7.77
C PRO A 20 -15.80 -14.54 6.48
N ARG A 21 -16.37 -13.36 6.21
CA ARG A 21 -16.01 -12.53 5.05
C ARG A 21 -14.62 -11.93 5.18
N ALA A 22 -14.26 -11.43 6.35
CA ALA A 22 -12.93 -10.90 6.63
C ALA A 22 -11.86 -12.01 6.53
N TYR A 23 -12.16 -13.20 7.05
CA TYR A 23 -11.29 -14.36 6.94
C TYR A 23 -11.13 -14.83 5.48
N ALA A 24 -12.23 -14.92 4.72
CA ALA A 24 -12.18 -15.26 3.30
C ALA A 24 -11.39 -14.22 2.48
N TYR A 25 -11.56 -12.93 2.79
CA TYR A 25 -10.80 -11.85 2.17
C TYR A 25 -9.31 -11.94 2.53
N TYR A 26 -8.97 -12.19 3.79
CA TYR A 26 -7.59 -12.39 4.22
C TYR A 26 -6.94 -13.57 3.50
N GLN A 27 -7.63 -14.71 3.41
CA GLN A 27 -7.14 -15.88 2.69
C GLN A 27 -7.00 -15.63 1.18
N SER A 28 -7.91 -14.87 0.58
CA SER A 28 -7.82 -14.50 -0.84
C SER A 28 -6.61 -13.61 -1.13
N GLN A 29 -6.31 -12.65 -0.23
CA GLN A 29 -5.14 -11.79 -0.36
C GLN A 29 -3.83 -12.55 -0.11
N ARG A 30 -3.79 -13.44 0.88
CA ARG A 30 -2.62 -14.28 1.19
C ARG A 30 -2.23 -15.18 0.01
N THR A 31 -3.21 -15.70 -0.71
CA THR A 31 -3.00 -16.56 -1.89
C THR A 31 -2.97 -15.80 -3.21
N ALA A 32 -3.20 -14.48 -3.22
CA ALA A 32 -3.30 -13.68 -4.44
C ALA A 32 -2.01 -13.73 -5.28
N ALA A 33 -0.85 -13.64 -4.64
CA ALA A 33 0.44 -13.73 -5.33
C ALA A 33 0.59 -15.08 -6.05
N THR A 34 0.35 -16.18 -5.33
CA THR A 34 0.41 -17.54 -5.88
C THR A 34 -0.62 -17.77 -6.99
N ARG A 35 -1.86 -17.28 -6.82
CA ARG A 35 -2.92 -17.37 -7.83
C ARG A 35 -2.54 -16.68 -9.14
N HIS A 36 -1.77 -15.61 -9.07
CA HIS A 36 -1.29 -14.88 -10.24
C HIS A 36 0.09 -15.34 -10.73
N GLY A 37 0.67 -16.38 -10.14
CA GLY A 37 2.01 -16.87 -10.49
C GLY A 37 3.12 -15.87 -10.17
N LEU A 38 2.89 -14.97 -9.22
CA LEU A 38 3.81 -13.91 -8.83
C LEU A 38 4.53 -14.29 -7.54
N THR A 39 5.85 -14.09 -7.53
CA THR A 39 6.68 -14.31 -6.34
C THR A 39 6.89 -13.00 -5.57
N PRO A 40 7.07 -13.07 -4.24
CA PRO A 40 7.51 -11.93 -3.46
C PRO A 40 8.81 -11.37 -4.02
N ARG A 41 8.86 -10.05 -4.21
CA ARG A 41 10.02 -9.37 -4.79
C ARG A 41 10.60 -8.34 -3.83
N PRO A 42 11.89 -7.97 -3.95
CA PRO A 42 12.45 -6.86 -3.21
C PRO A 42 11.70 -5.55 -3.54
N LEU A 43 11.74 -4.61 -2.59
CA LEU A 43 11.07 -3.33 -2.74
C LEU A 43 11.68 -2.55 -3.92
N PRO A 44 10.89 -2.16 -4.93
CA PRO A 44 11.38 -1.33 -6.02
C PRO A 44 11.87 0.03 -5.50
N ILE A 45 12.96 0.55 -6.07
CA ILE A 45 13.59 1.80 -5.61
C ILE A 45 12.62 3.00 -5.60
N ARG A 46 11.71 3.09 -6.57
CA ARG A 46 10.68 4.14 -6.61
C ARG A 46 9.71 4.01 -5.43
N ALA A 47 9.20 2.81 -5.17
CA ALA A 47 8.33 2.57 -4.03
C ALA A 47 9.03 2.90 -2.70
N TYR A 48 10.34 2.64 -2.61
CA TYR A 48 11.15 3.06 -1.46
C TYR A 48 11.15 4.59 -1.27
N TYR A 49 11.40 5.39 -2.32
CA TYR A 49 11.33 6.85 -2.21
C TYR A 49 9.95 7.36 -1.78
N GLY A 50 8.88 6.78 -2.31
CA GLY A 50 7.52 7.10 -1.87
C GLY A 50 7.28 6.82 -0.38
N LEU A 51 7.77 5.68 0.11
CA LEU A 51 7.66 5.29 1.52
C LEU A 51 8.52 6.18 2.43
N VAL A 52 9.75 6.51 2.04
CA VAL A 52 10.63 7.41 2.79
C VAL A 52 10.01 8.81 2.88
N PHE A 53 9.47 9.33 1.77
CA PHE A 53 8.78 10.61 1.75
C PHE A 53 7.56 10.62 2.69
N LEU A 54 6.70 9.60 2.60
CA LEU A 54 5.52 9.48 3.47
C LEU A 54 5.90 9.28 4.94
N GLY A 55 6.99 8.55 5.20
CA GLY A 55 7.59 8.39 6.51
C GLY A 55 8.10 9.71 7.07
N ALA A 56 8.80 10.52 6.28
CA ALA A 56 9.28 11.84 6.67
C ALA A 56 8.13 12.79 7.02
N VAL A 57 7.05 12.80 6.22
CA VAL A 57 5.82 13.56 6.52
C VAL A 57 5.17 13.09 7.82
N SER A 58 5.14 11.78 8.07
CA SER A 58 4.59 11.21 9.31
C SER A 58 5.42 11.60 10.53
N VAL A 59 6.76 11.54 10.42
CA VAL A 59 7.67 12.02 11.47
C VAL A 59 7.49 13.51 11.71
N PHE A 60 7.36 14.31 10.66
CA PHE A 60 7.08 15.74 10.78
C PHE A 60 5.80 16.00 11.58
N PHE A 61 4.68 15.33 11.27
CA PHE A 61 3.45 15.49 12.04
C PHE A 61 3.56 15.00 13.49
N ALA A 62 4.28 13.90 13.73
CA ALA A 62 4.53 13.41 15.08
C ALA A 62 5.36 14.40 15.90
N LEU A 63 6.42 14.96 15.31
CA LEU A 63 7.24 16.00 15.94
C LEU A 63 6.43 17.27 16.20
N GLN A 64 5.56 17.70 15.28
CA GLN A 64 4.66 18.82 15.51
C GLN A 64 3.70 18.57 16.68
N ALA A 65 3.20 17.33 16.81
CA ALA A 65 2.31 16.94 17.90
C ALA A 65 2.98 16.93 19.28
N LEU A 66 4.29 16.66 19.31
CA LEU A 66 5.10 16.56 20.53
C LEU A 66 5.75 17.89 20.93
N LEU A 67 6.30 18.61 19.95
CA LEU A 67 7.20 19.76 20.19
C LEU A 67 6.50 21.13 20.01
N ARG A 68 5.42 21.22 19.23
CA ARG A 68 4.70 22.48 18.98
C ARG A 68 3.35 22.51 19.68
N VAL A 69 3.34 22.18 20.96
CA VAL A 69 2.16 22.32 21.81
C VAL A 69 2.12 23.77 22.32
N PRO A 70 1.09 24.56 21.99
CA PRO A 70 1.01 25.94 22.44
C PRO A 70 0.89 26.00 23.96
N GLU A 71 1.42 27.07 24.55
CA GLU A 71 1.40 27.25 25.99
C GLU A 71 -0.02 27.49 26.52
N ASN A 72 -0.33 26.89 27.66
CA ASN A 72 -1.61 27.05 28.34
C ASN A 72 -1.43 27.81 29.65
N VAL A 73 -1.94 29.04 29.67
CA VAL A 73 -1.79 30.00 30.78
C VAL A 73 -2.33 29.43 32.09
N PHE A 74 -3.43 28.64 32.07
CA PHE A 74 -3.99 28.04 33.28
C PHE A 74 -3.11 26.91 33.82
N THR A 75 -2.48 26.12 32.94
CA THR A 75 -1.58 25.04 33.35
C THR A 75 -0.25 25.58 33.87
N GLN A 76 0.33 26.59 33.21
CA GLN A 76 1.60 27.19 33.62
C GLN A 76 1.49 27.88 34.98
N THR A 77 0.39 28.61 35.21
CA THR A 77 0.16 29.32 36.48
C THR A 77 -0.53 28.45 37.55
N ASN A 78 -0.80 27.17 37.27
CA ASN A 78 -1.59 26.27 38.12
C ASN A 78 -2.89 26.91 38.66
N SER A 79 -3.59 27.66 37.80
CA SER A 79 -4.74 28.47 38.21
C SER A 79 -6.07 27.86 37.78
N ARG A 80 -7.10 28.03 38.62
CA ARG A 80 -8.48 27.64 38.31
C ARG A 80 -9.12 28.60 37.29
N LEU A 81 -10.11 28.12 36.52
CA LEU A 81 -10.76 28.91 35.47
C LEU A 81 -11.43 30.20 35.97
N GLN A 82 -11.92 30.21 37.22
CA GLN A 82 -12.64 31.33 37.84
C GLN A 82 -11.74 32.45 38.38
N ILE A 83 -10.40 32.30 38.34
CA ILE A 83 -9.47 33.30 38.86
C ILE A 83 -9.64 34.66 38.15
N PRO A 84 -9.56 35.83 38.82
CA PRO A 84 -9.58 37.12 38.12
C PRO A 84 -8.44 37.23 37.09
N ALA A 85 -8.70 37.88 35.95
CA ALA A 85 -7.74 37.97 34.85
C ALA A 85 -6.44 38.67 35.30
N ASP A 86 -6.52 39.76 36.04
CA ASP A 86 -5.34 40.47 36.53
C ASP A 86 -4.45 39.60 37.42
N VAL A 87 -5.05 38.77 38.29
CA VAL A 87 -4.30 37.84 39.14
C VAL A 87 -3.63 36.76 38.29
N LEU A 88 -4.31 36.26 37.25
CA LEU A 88 -3.76 35.27 36.33
C LEU A 88 -2.52 35.81 35.59
N PHE A 89 -2.63 36.99 34.99
CA PHE A 89 -1.54 37.59 34.21
C PHE A 89 -0.42 38.16 35.10
N ASN A 90 -0.71 38.60 36.33
CA ASN A 90 0.34 38.92 37.30
C ASN A 90 1.14 37.68 37.69
N ARG A 91 0.49 36.52 37.84
CA ARG A 91 1.21 35.24 38.05
C ARG A 91 2.02 34.85 36.81
N LEU A 92 1.45 35.02 35.62
CA LEU A 92 2.17 34.75 34.37
C LEU A 92 3.44 35.61 34.26
N ALA A 93 3.34 36.89 34.60
CA ALA A 93 4.46 37.83 34.63
C ALA A 93 5.60 37.42 35.61
N THR A 94 5.31 36.60 36.62
CA THR A 94 6.34 36.03 37.51
C THR A 94 7.10 34.85 36.87
N ILE A 95 6.53 34.20 35.87
CA ILE A 95 7.13 33.06 35.15
C ILE A 95 7.99 33.58 33.99
N HIS A 96 7.46 34.53 33.22
CA HIS A 96 8.16 35.15 32.09
C HIS A 96 7.63 36.58 31.84
N PRO A 97 8.39 37.45 31.17
CA PRO A 97 7.88 38.74 30.73
C PRO A 97 6.67 38.57 29.81
N LEU A 98 5.64 39.39 30.00
CA LEU A 98 4.41 39.34 29.21
C LEU A 98 4.71 39.66 27.75
N SER A 99 4.34 38.75 26.85
CA SER A 99 4.43 38.97 25.41
C SER A 99 3.25 39.83 24.91
N PRO A 100 3.34 40.44 23.71
CA PRO A 100 2.21 41.14 23.11
C PRO A 100 0.96 40.26 22.96
N ALA A 101 1.15 38.96 22.74
CA ALA A 101 0.06 37.99 22.68
C ALA A 101 -0.61 37.79 24.05
N ASP A 102 0.16 37.81 25.15
CA ASP A 102 -0.36 37.71 26.50
C ASP A 102 -1.16 38.95 26.90
N GLU A 103 -0.68 40.13 26.50
CA GLU A 103 -1.42 41.39 26.71
C GLU A 103 -2.73 41.40 25.92
N ALA A 104 -2.71 40.94 24.67
CA ALA A 104 -3.93 40.76 23.87
C ALA A 104 -4.90 39.76 24.51
N LEU A 105 -4.40 38.63 25.03
CA LEU A 105 -5.21 37.65 25.75
C LEU A 105 -5.81 38.22 27.02
N ARG A 106 -5.05 39.03 27.78
CA ARG A 106 -5.53 39.71 28.99
C ARG A 106 -6.74 40.58 28.69
N ALA A 107 -6.68 41.36 27.62
CA ALA A 107 -7.80 42.21 27.19
C ALA A 107 -9.05 41.40 26.81
N ARG A 108 -8.91 40.12 26.43
CA ARG A 108 -10.03 39.24 26.04
C ARG A 108 -10.64 38.48 27.22
N PHE A 109 -9.96 38.35 28.35
CA PHE A 109 -10.41 37.55 29.51
C PHE A 109 -11.39 38.28 30.44
N VAL A 110 -12.33 39.03 29.85
CA VAL A 110 -13.33 39.85 30.56
C VAL A 110 -14.41 39.00 31.25
N ASN A 111 -14.87 37.93 30.63
CA ASN A 111 -15.95 37.09 31.13
C ASN A 111 -15.57 35.61 31.18
N LEU A 112 -16.38 34.80 31.86
CA LEU A 112 -16.15 33.35 31.91
C LEU A 112 -16.26 32.71 30.52
N GLU A 113 -17.16 33.21 29.68
CA GLU A 113 -17.37 32.69 28.32
C GLU A 113 -16.12 32.79 27.46
N SER A 114 -15.38 33.92 27.50
CA SER A 114 -14.13 34.05 26.73
C SER A 114 -13.05 33.07 27.18
N ARG A 115 -13.01 32.73 28.47
CA ARG A 115 -12.10 31.71 29.00
C ARG A 115 -12.51 30.29 28.57
N LEU A 116 -13.80 30.01 28.46
CA LEU A 116 -14.29 28.73 27.91
C LEU A 116 -13.97 28.61 26.41
N LEU A 117 -14.11 29.71 25.66
CA LEU A 117 -13.74 29.78 24.25
C LEU A 117 -12.23 29.62 24.04
N TYR A 118 -11.41 30.15 24.96
CA TYR A 118 -9.97 29.91 25.00
C TYR A 118 -9.62 28.41 25.10
N LEU A 119 -10.32 27.67 25.97
CA LEU A 119 -10.11 26.21 26.09
C LEU A 119 -10.51 25.43 24.82
N LYS A 120 -11.44 25.98 24.03
CA LYS A 120 -11.92 25.38 22.77
C LYS A 120 -11.03 25.71 21.57
N TYR A 121 -10.69 26.98 21.38
CA TYR A 121 -9.99 27.46 20.17
C TYR A 121 -8.51 27.75 20.36
N GLY A 122 -8.04 27.91 21.60
CA GLY A 122 -6.63 28.11 21.94
C GLY A 122 -6.18 29.57 21.98
N PRO A 123 -4.90 29.81 22.32
CA PRO A 123 -4.35 31.15 22.55
C PRO A 123 -4.30 32.02 21.28
N SER A 124 -3.82 31.49 20.16
CA SER A 124 -3.65 32.29 18.93
C SER A 124 -4.97 32.84 18.41
N VAL A 125 -6.01 32.00 18.33
CA VAL A 125 -7.34 32.42 17.87
C VAL A 125 -7.94 33.48 18.79
N MET A 126 -7.72 33.38 20.11
CA MET A 126 -8.23 34.36 21.07
C MET A 126 -7.45 35.67 21.04
N ALA A 127 -6.14 35.63 20.84
CA ALA A 127 -5.28 36.81 20.78
C ALA A 127 -5.45 37.58 19.47
N ASP A 128 -5.43 36.88 18.34
CA ASP A 128 -5.25 37.47 17.00
C ASP A 128 -6.58 37.84 16.32
N CYS A 129 -7.71 37.24 16.72
CA CYS A 129 -8.99 37.54 16.09
C CYS A 129 -9.57 38.87 16.57
N VAL A 130 -9.44 39.93 15.75
CA VAL A 130 -9.92 41.28 16.07
C VAL A 130 -11.46 41.35 16.16
N PHE A 131 -12.15 40.72 15.22
CA PHE A 131 -13.62 40.82 15.05
C PHE A 131 -14.41 39.76 15.85
N CYS A 132 -13.73 38.83 16.53
CA CYS A 132 -14.39 37.83 17.35
C CYS A 132 -14.84 38.41 18.69
N THR A 133 -16.07 38.11 19.11
CA THR A 133 -16.63 38.52 20.40
C THR A 133 -17.25 37.32 21.11
N SER A 134 -17.27 37.31 22.44
CA SER A 134 -17.81 36.18 23.22
C SER A 134 -19.30 35.92 22.96
N GLU A 135 -20.05 36.93 22.53
CA GLU A 135 -21.46 36.81 22.17
C GLU A 135 -21.67 36.06 20.85
N ARG A 136 -20.74 36.19 19.90
CA ARG A 136 -20.76 35.52 18.59
C ARG A 136 -19.68 34.44 18.52
N SER A 137 -19.93 33.34 19.23
CA SER A 137 -19.00 32.20 19.33
C SER A 137 -18.71 31.47 18.01
N ASP A 138 -19.56 31.66 17.01
CA ASP A 138 -19.45 31.15 15.63
C ASP A 138 -18.30 31.80 14.86
N MET A 139 -18.05 33.10 15.09
CA MET A 139 -16.97 33.83 14.40
C MET A 139 -15.59 33.28 14.74
N PHE A 140 -15.40 32.77 15.96
CA PHE A 140 -14.15 32.09 16.34
C PHE A 140 -13.94 30.79 15.55
N PHE A 141 -15.00 30.05 15.24
CA PHE A 141 -14.88 28.85 14.41
C PHE A 141 -14.43 29.22 13.00
N VAL A 142 -15.08 30.20 12.39
CA VAL A 142 -14.76 30.67 11.04
C VAL A 142 -13.32 31.16 10.96
N TYR A 143 -12.85 31.93 11.96
CA TYR A 143 -11.46 32.37 12.03
C TYR A 143 -10.48 31.20 12.21
N ALA A 144 -10.84 30.18 13.00
CA ALA A 144 -9.98 29.02 13.23
C ALA A 144 -9.91 28.06 12.03
N LEU A 145 -10.89 28.10 11.09
CA LEU A 145 -10.98 27.15 9.98
C LEU A 145 -9.69 26.97 9.18
N PRO A 146 -8.97 28.03 8.75
CA PRO A 146 -7.72 27.86 8.00
C PRO A 146 -6.67 27.06 8.77
N ALA A 147 -6.51 27.34 10.08
CA ALA A 147 -5.57 26.62 10.94
C ALA A 147 -6.00 25.16 11.17
N LEU A 148 -7.31 24.90 11.24
CA LEU A 148 -7.86 23.55 11.38
C LEU A 148 -7.68 22.71 10.10
N VAL A 149 -7.90 23.31 8.93
CA VAL A 149 -7.88 22.64 7.62
C VAL A 149 -6.47 22.49 7.05
N ALA A 150 -5.56 23.42 7.33
CA ALA A 150 -4.19 23.42 6.83
C ALA A 150 -3.46 22.07 6.96
N PRO A 151 -3.39 21.41 8.14
CA PRO A 151 -2.68 20.13 8.27
C PRO A 151 -3.32 19.01 7.41
N HIS A 152 -4.63 19.04 7.21
CA HIS A 152 -5.33 18.08 6.34
C HIS A 152 -5.00 18.31 4.87
N LEU A 153 -4.96 19.56 4.41
CA LEU A 153 -4.57 19.89 3.04
C LEU A 153 -3.12 19.50 2.74
N VAL A 154 -2.20 19.80 3.67
CA VAL A 154 -0.80 19.38 3.58
C VAL A 154 -0.71 17.85 3.48
N ASN A 155 -1.49 17.13 4.29
CA ASN A 155 -1.49 15.67 4.24
C ASN A 155 -2.07 15.12 2.94
N ILE A 156 -3.16 15.68 2.42
CA ILE A 156 -3.75 15.27 1.14
C ILE A 156 -2.75 15.50 -0.01
N LEU A 157 -2.05 16.63 0.00
CA LEU A 157 -0.99 16.91 -0.96
C LEU A 157 0.17 15.91 -0.83
N ALA A 158 0.60 15.61 0.39
CA ALA A 158 1.62 14.60 0.65
C ALA A 158 1.20 13.21 0.14
N ILE A 159 -0.05 12.79 0.38
CA ILE A 159 -0.59 11.53 -0.16
C ILE A 159 -0.57 11.55 -1.69
N ALA A 160 -0.99 12.64 -2.32
CA ALA A 160 -0.98 12.76 -3.78
C ALA A 160 0.43 12.65 -4.38
N MET A 161 1.43 13.25 -3.72
CA MET A 161 2.84 13.13 -4.12
C MET A 161 3.40 11.73 -3.86
N ALA A 162 3.15 11.17 -2.68
CA ALA A 162 3.62 9.84 -2.26
C ALA A 162 3.05 8.71 -3.11
N THR A 163 1.85 8.89 -3.69
CA THR A 163 1.20 7.90 -4.57
C THR A 163 1.43 8.17 -6.06
N SER A 164 2.14 9.25 -6.41
CA SER A 164 2.40 9.62 -7.79
C SER A 164 3.32 8.61 -8.50
N PRO A 165 3.12 8.36 -9.81
CA PRO A 165 3.95 7.42 -10.56
C PRO A 165 5.39 7.91 -10.72
N LEU A 166 5.62 9.22 -10.59
CA LEU A 166 6.95 9.84 -10.64
C LEU A 166 7.78 9.45 -9.41
N LEU A 167 7.19 9.54 -8.21
CA LEU A 167 7.90 9.27 -6.96
C LEU A 167 7.87 7.78 -6.59
N ALA A 168 6.69 7.15 -6.58
CA ALA A 168 6.47 5.81 -6.02
C ALA A 168 6.23 4.71 -7.07
N GLY A 169 6.10 5.08 -8.35
CA GLY A 169 5.78 4.16 -9.44
C GLY A 169 4.29 3.86 -9.58
N PRO A 170 3.88 3.08 -10.61
CA PRO A 170 2.47 2.89 -10.94
C PRO A 170 1.67 2.06 -9.92
N TRP A 171 2.37 1.22 -9.14
CA TRP A 171 1.80 0.26 -8.19
C TRP A 171 0.99 0.92 -7.06
N THR A 172 1.32 2.16 -6.73
CA THR A 172 0.74 2.89 -5.59
C THR A 172 -0.46 3.73 -5.99
N LEU A 173 -0.72 3.89 -7.30
CA LEU A 173 -1.74 4.82 -7.82
C LEU A 173 -3.16 4.44 -7.37
N ARG A 174 -3.46 3.14 -7.29
CA ARG A 174 -4.74 2.60 -6.79
C ARG A 174 -5.11 3.06 -5.38
N TRP A 175 -4.11 3.38 -4.55
CA TRP A 175 -4.34 3.80 -3.17
C TRP A 175 -4.57 5.31 -3.04
N ARG A 176 -4.34 6.09 -4.10
CA ARG A 176 -4.50 7.54 -4.09
C ARG A 176 -5.94 7.95 -3.77
N ASN A 177 -6.89 7.60 -4.64
CA ASN A 177 -8.28 7.99 -4.49
C ASN A 177 -8.92 7.55 -3.18
N PRO A 178 -8.83 6.28 -2.73
CA PRO A 178 -9.42 5.87 -1.47
C PRO A 178 -8.80 6.58 -0.27
N THR A 179 -7.48 6.83 -0.29
CA THR A 179 -6.81 7.49 0.85
C THR A 179 -7.08 8.99 0.88
N VAL A 180 -7.17 9.64 -0.29
CA VAL A 180 -7.60 11.04 -0.38
C VAL A 180 -9.03 11.20 0.13
N LEU A 181 -9.96 10.32 -0.30
CA LEU A 181 -11.34 10.34 0.19
C LEU A 181 -11.40 10.10 1.70
N ALA A 182 -10.66 9.12 2.23
CA ALA A 182 -10.56 8.87 3.67
C ALA A 182 -10.00 10.08 4.43
N SER A 183 -9.00 10.77 3.88
CA SER A 183 -8.43 11.98 4.48
C SER A 183 -9.42 13.15 4.51
N ILE A 184 -10.22 13.32 3.45
CA ILE A 184 -11.29 14.32 3.40
C ILE A 184 -12.36 14.00 4.46
N LEU A 185 -12.77 12.74 4.58
CA LEU A 185 -13.71 12.31 5.63
C LEU A 185 -13.17 12.58 7.03
N ILE A 186 -11.89 12.30 7.28
CA ILE A 186 -11.24 12.57 8.57
C ILE A 186 -11.20 14.08 8.85
N ALA A 187 -10.92 14.91 7.84
CA ALA A 187 -10.97 16.37 7.97
C ALA A 187 -12.38 16.86 8.35
N MET A 188 -13.42 16.35 7.69
CA MET A 188 -14.81 16.71 8.02
C MET A 188 -15.20 16.29 9.44
N VAL A 189 -14.82 15.07 9.86
CA VAL A 189 -15.05 14.60 11.23
C VAL A 189 -14.32 15.47 12.25
N ASP A 190 -13.09 15.90 11.95
CA ASP A 190 -12.32 16.78 12.83
C ASP A 190 -12.97 18.17 12.97
N LEU A 191 -13.39 18.78 11.86
CA LEU A 191 -14.14 20.05 11.87
C LEU A 191 -15.45 19.93 12.64
N TYR A 192 -16.21 18.86 12.40
CA TYR A 192 -17.45 18.58 13.11
C TYR A 192 -17.22 18.46 14.62
N ASN A 193 -16.17 17.75 15.04
CA ASN A 193 -15.83 17.60 16.46
C ASN A 193 -15.52 18.96 17.12
N VAL A 194 -14.79 19.86 16.44
CA VAL A 194 -14.52 21.20 16.97
C VAL A 194 -15.81 22.02 17.04
N GLN A 195 -16.62 22.00 15.98
CA GLN A 195 -17.86 22.76 15.94
C GLN A 195 -18.86 22.31 17.01
N ALA A 196 -19.13 21.00 17.08
CA ALA A 196 -20.11 20.39 17.98
C ALA A 196 -19.64 20.29 19.44
N TYR A 197 -18.37 20.62 19.74
CA TYR A 197 -17.86 20.56 21.10
C TYR A 197 -18.58 21.53 22.04
N ASN A 198 -19.13 20.99 23.14
CA ASN A 198 -19.81 21.74 24.20
C ASN A 198 -18.80 22.35 25.18
N HIS A 199 -18.30 23.54 24.87
CA HIS A 199 -17.35 24.26 25.73
C HIS A 199 -17.94 24.69 27.08
N LYS A 200 -19.27 24.82 27.17
CA LYS A 200 -19.96 25.21 28.42
C LYS A 200 -19.87 24.15 29.52
N ALA A 201 -19.53 22.90 29.18
CA ALA A 201 -19.31 21.85 30.18
C ALA A 201 -18.22 22.22 31.20
N ASN A 202 -17.16 22.91 30.76
CA ASN A 202 -16.06 23.35 31.61
C ASN A 202 -16.46 24.46 32.60
N ALA A 203 -17.64 25.09 32.46
CA ALA A 203 -18.10 26.12 33.40
C ALA A 203 -18.32 25.58 34.82
N ARG A 204 -18.56 24.27 34.95
CA ARG A 204 -18.80 23.58 36.23
C ARG A 204 -17.52 23.07 36.90
N ALA A 205 -16.39 23.12 36.20
CA ALA A 205 -15.12 22.62 36.73
C ALA A 205 -14.58 23.56 37.82
N LEU A 206 -14.34 23.02 39.03
CA LEU A 206 -13.83 23.78 40.17
C LEU A 206 -12.30 23.66 40.31
N ARG A 207 -11.71 22.59 39.78
CA ARG A 207 -10.27 22.30 39.84
C ARG A 207 -9.66 22.27 38.45
N LEU A 208 -8.36 22.53 38.38
CA LEU A 208 -7.60 22.47 37.13
C LEU A 208 -7.63 21.07 36.50
N GLY A 209 -7.56 20.02 37.32
CA GLY A 209 -7.60 18.63 36.84
C GLY A 209 -8.95 18.21 36.24
N ASP A 210 -10.03 18.94 36.53
CA ASP A 210 -11.37 18.64 36.00
C ASP A 210 -11.65 19.38 34.67
N LEU A 211 -10.73 20.25 34.23
CA LEU A 211 -10.88 21.01 32.99
C LEU A 211 -10.52 20.15 31.77
N ASP A 212 -11.43 20.03 30.81
CA ASP A 212 -11.12 19.44 29.51
C ASP A 212 -10.39 20.49 28.65
N MET A 213 -9.09 20.28 28.49
CA MET A 213 -8.20 21.09 27.65
C MET A 213 -8.37 20.70 26.17
N PHE A 214 -9.58 20.93 25.64
CA PHE A 214 -10.00 20.44 24.34
C PHE A 214 -9.08 20.86 23.20
N HIS A 215 -8.69 22.15 23.11
CA HIS A 215 -7.83 22.64 22.03
C HIS A 215 -6.53 21.83 21.89
N TRP A 216 -5.81 21.64 23.00
CA TRP A 216 -4.55 20.90 23.04
C TRP A 216 -4.75 19.43 22.69
N ARG A 217 -5.74 18.79 23.35
CA ARG A 217 -6.09 17.38 23.09
C ARG A 217 -6.50 17.16 21.63
N ALA A 218 -7.33 18.03 21.08
CA ALA A 218 -7.79 17.95 19.70
C ALA A 218 -6.65 18.18 18.70
N ASN A 219 -5.75 19.13 18.96
CA ASN A 219 -4.60 19.39 18.10
C ASN A 219 -3.65 18.17 18.04
N THR A 220 -3.30 17.59 19.20
CA THR A 220 -2.46 16.39 19.25
C THR A 220 -3.15 15.20 18.58
N LEU A 221 -4.44 14.96 18.87
CA LEU A 221 -5.18 13.86 18.25
C LEU A 221 -5.33 14.04 16.74
N ARG A 222 -5.52 15.27 16.23
CA ARG A 222 -5.57 15.56 14.79
C ARG A 222 -4.28 15.11 14.10
N LEU A 223 -3.14 15.53 14.61
CA LEU A 223 -1.84 15.19 14.03
C LEU A 223 -1.57 13.69 14.12
N LEU A 224 -1.89 13.05 15.25
CA LEU A 224 -1.74 11.60 15.40
C LEU A 224 -2.65 10.79 14.46
N ARG A 225 -3.87 11.27 14.18
CA ARG A 225 -4.74 10.64 13.16
C ARG A 225 -4.12 10.73 11.77
N LEU A 226 -3.49 11.85 11.41
CA LEU A 226 -2.80 11.99 10.12
C LEU A 226 -1.59 11.04 10.02
N VAL A 227 -0.82 10.91 11.11
CA VAL A 227 0.28 9.93 11.21
C VAL A 227 -0.25 8.50 11.01
N LEU A 228 -1.37 8.17 11.64
CA LEU A 228 -1.99 6.85 11.51
C LEU A 228 -2.40 6.57 10.05
N VAL A 229 -3.07 7.53 9.38
CA VAL A 229 -3.47 7.40 7.97
C VAL A 229 -2.25 7.16 7.08
N ASN A 230 -1.18 7.93 7.27
CA ASN A 230 0.04 7.78 6.48
C ASN A 230 0.76 6.46 6.75
N THR A 231 0.74 5.98 7.99
CA THR A 231 1.31 4.67 8.37
C THR A 231 0.52 3.54 7.70
N VAL A 232 -0.82 3.61 7.73
CA VAL A 232 -1.69 2.64 7.05
C VAL A 232 -1.46 2.69 5.53
N LEU A 233 -1.41 3.87 4.92
CA LEU A 233 -1.10 3.98 3.49
C LEU A 233 0.29 3.41 3.16
N GLY A 234 1.31 3.73 3.95
CA GLY A 234 2.67 3.25 3.75
C GLY A 234 2.76 1.72 3.84
N THR A 235 2.08 1.11 4.80
CA THR A 235 2.02 -0.36 4.90
C THR A 235 1.31 -0.99 3.70
N LEU A 236 0.20 -0.41 3.24
CA LEU A 236 -0.48 -0.87 2.02
C LEU A 236 0.42 -0.75 0.78
N MET A 237 1.09 0.39 0.59
CA MET A 237 2.04 0.61 -0.51
C MET A 237 3.17 -0.42 -0.48
N TYR A 238 3.76 -0.69 0.69
CA TYR A 238 4.80 -1.69 0.87
C TYR A 238 4.32 -3.09 0.47
N LEU A 239 3.15 -3.51 0.97
CA LEU A 239 2.58 -4.83 0.66
C LEU A 239 2.29 -5.00 -0.82
N THR A 240 1.79 -3.95 -1.49
CA THR A 240 1.52 -3.99 -2.93
C THR A 240 2.78 -3.95 -3.78
N ALA A 241 3.78 -3.15 -3.37
CA ALA A 241 5.02 -3.03 -4.12
C ALA A 241 5.86 -4.31 -4.05
N THR A 242 5.78 -5.07 -2.95
CA THR A 242 6.55 -6.32 -2.74
C THR A 242 5.83 -7.59 -3.19
N ASN A 243 4.66 -7.47 -3.84
CA ASN A 243 3.78 -8.57 -4.23
C ASN A 243 3.35 -9.47 -3.05
N ARG A 244 3.28 -8.94 -1.83
CA ARG A 244 2.91 -9.71 -0.63
C ARG A 244 1.41 -9.75 -0.39
N ALA A 245 0.71 -8.66 -0.71
CA ALA A 245 -0.75 -8.60 -0.65
C ALA A 245 -1.29 -7.59 -1.67
N PHE A 246 -2.57 -7.73 -2.00
CA PHE A 246 -3.28 -6.87 -2.95
C PHE A 246 -2.61 -6.76 -4.32
N VAL A 247 -2.11 -7.90 -4.80
CA VAL A 247 -1.49 -8.03 -6.10
C VAL A 247 -2.56 -7.94 -7.18
N GLU A 248 -2.30 -7.16 -8.22
CA GLU A 248 -3.17 -7.07 -9.39
C GLU A 248 -2.50 -7.80 -10.56
N ALA A 249 -3.29 -8.61 -11.27
CA ALA A 249 -2.78 -9.28 -12.46
C ALA A 249 -2.47 -8.23 -13.54
N PRO A 250 -1.32 -8.31 -14.23
CA PRO A 250 -1.09 -7.46 -15.39
C PRO A 250 -2.24 -7.62 -16.40
N PRO A 251 -2.64 -6.53 -17.08
CA PRO A 251 -3.75 -6.56 -18.03
C PRO A 251 -3.60 -7.71 -19.04
N ALA A 252 -4.72 -8.32 -19.45
CA ALA A 252 -4.72 -9.47 -20.36
C ALA A 252 -3.89 -9.20 -21.64
N ALA A 253 -3.96 -7.97 -22.17
CA ALA A 253 -3.16 -7.55 -23.32
C ALA A 253 -1.65 -7.67 -23.06
N VAL A 254 -1.16 -7.24 -21.90
CA VAL A 254 0.27 -7.32 -21.53
C VAL A 254 0.70 -8.77 -21.34
N ARG A 255 -0.18 -9.61 -20.80
CA ARG A 255 0.06 -11.05 -20.67
C ARG A 255 0.16 -11.74 -22.03
N VAL A 256 -0.75 -11.42 -22.95
CA VAL A 256 -0.75 -11.95 -24.32
C VAL A 256 0.49 -11.46 -25.07
N GLU A 257 0.88 -10.20 -24.92
CA GLU A 257 2.09 -9.66 -25.54
C GLU A 257 3.36 -10.36 -25.05
N ALA A 258 3.47 -10.61 -23.74
CA ALA A 258 4.61 -11.33 -23.16
C ALA A 258 4.70 -12.77 -23.71
N VAL A 259 3.56 -13.47 -23.82
CA VAL A 259 3.49 -14.82 -24.42
C VAL A 259 3.79 -14.76 -25.92
N ASN A 260 3.34 -13.74 -26.63
CA ASN A 260 3.61 -13.61 -28.05
C ASN A 260 5.09 -13.33 -28.33
N LYS A 261 5.75 -12.53 -27.47
CA LYS A 261 7.21 -12.30 -27.52
C LYS A 261 8.01 -13.58 -27.27
N SER A 262 7.62 -14.37 -26.27
CA SER A 262 8.28 -15.65 -26.02
C SER A 262 8.02 -16.64 -27.15
N LEU A 263 6.80 -16.70 -27.68
CA LEU A 263 6.44 -17.53 -28.83
C LEU A 263 7.22 -17.14 -30.08
N ALA A 264 7.34 -15.85 -30.39
CA ALA A 264 8.13 -15.36 -31.52
C ALA A 264 9.60 -15.77 -31.41
N THR A 265 10.15 -15.74 -30.20
CA THR A 265 11.53 -16.20 -29.93
C THR A 265 11.67 -17.71 -30.19
N VAL A 266 10.69 -18.51 -29.77
CA VAL A 266 10.67 -19.95 -30.02
C VAL A 266 10.53 -20.26 -31.51
N ILE A 267 9.63 -19.58 -32.22
CA ILE A 267 9.44 -19.72 -33.67
C ILE A 267 10.73 -19.38 -34.42
N ALA A 268 11.41 -18.29 -34.05
CA ALA A 268 12.69 -17.93 -34.65
C ALA A 268 13.75 -19.02 -34.47
N LYS A 269 13.84 -19.63 -33.27
CA LYS A 269 14.74 -20.76 -33.00
C LYS A 269 14.37 -21.99 -33.81
N VAL A 270 13.09 -22.35 -33.90
CA VAL A 270 12.62 -23.49 -34.69
C VAL A 270 12.93 -23.29 -36.17
N ASN A 271 12.70 -22.09 -36.70
CA ASN A 271 13.04 -21.75 -38.08
C ASN A 271 14.54 -21.84 -38.32
N ALA A 272 15.37 -21.34 -37.40
CA ALA A 272 16.82 -21.45 -37.50
C ALA A 272 17.29 -22.92 -37.51
N VAL A 273 16.74 -23.76 -36.64
CA VAL A 273 17.01 -25.21 -36.62
C VAL A 273 16.54 -25.87 -37.91
N GLY A 274 15.38 -25.48 -38.44
CA GLY A 274 14.85 -25.97 -39.70
C GLY A 274 15.74 -25.62 -40.89
N ILE A 275 16.26 -24.39 -40.94
CA ILE A 275 17.24 -23.95 -41.94
C ILE A 275 18.52 -24.77 -41.78
N LEU A 276 19.07 -24.89 -40.57
CA LEU A 276 20.28 -25.67 -40.32
C LEU A 276 20.12 -27.12 -40.79
N LYS A 277 19.02 -27.78 -40.42
CA LYS A 277 18.74 -29.16 -40.84
C LYS A 277 18.62 -29.30 -42.36
N ASN A 278 17.97 -28.35 -43.03
CA ASN A 278 17.89 -28.33 -44.48
C ASN A 278 19.27 -28.13 -45.12
N THR A 279 20.09 -27.22 -44.59
CA THR A 279 21.45 -26.96 -45.06
C THR A 279 22.34 -28.19 -44.90
N VAL A 280 22.30 -28.84 -43.74
CA VAL A 280 23.02 -30.10 -43.47
C VAL A 280 22.54 -31.21 -44.40
N SER A 281 21.23 -31.35 -44.62
CA SER A 281 20.69 -32.36 -45.53
C SER A 281 21.14 -32.15 -46.98
N ARG A 282 21.17 -30.90 -47.45
CA ARG A 282 21.50 -30.57 -48.84
C ARG A 282 23.00 -30.61 -49.15
N ASN A 283 23.88 -30.29 -48.19
CA ASN A 283 25.33 -30.31 -48.38
C ASN A 283 25.92 -31.67 -47.99
N SER A 284 26.61 -32.34 -48.92
CA SER A 284 27.19 -33.67 -48.70
C SER A 284 28.26 -33.71 -47.60
N GLN A 285 29.15 -32.71 -47.53
CA GLN A 285 30.17 -32.63 -46.48
C GLN A 285 29.55 -32.47 -45.09
N LEU A 286 28.59 -31.55 -44.94
CA LEU A 286 27.92 -31.32 -43.65
C LEU A 286 27.10 -32.54 -43.22
N ARG A 287 26.47 -33.23 -44.17
CA ARG A 287 25.73 -34.47 -43.90
C ARG A 287 26.66 -35.57 -43.40
N ASP A 288 27.82 -35.71 -44.02
CA ASP A 288 28.81 -36.72 -43.63
C ASP A 288 29.33 -36.42 -42.22
N HIS A 289 29.76 -35.18 -41.94
CA HIS A 289 30.16 -34.75 -40.60
C HIS A 289 29.07 -34.99 -39.54
N ALA A 290 27.81 -34.68 -39.85
CA ALA A 290 26.71 -34.95 -38.93
C ALA A 290 26.54 -36.46 -38.68
N ASN A 291 26.65 -37.29 -39.72
CA ASN A 291 26.58 -38.74 -39.59
C ASN A 291 27.77 -39.30 -38.79
N THR A 292 28.98 -38.79 -39.02
CA THR A 292 30.18 -39.17 -38.24
C THR A 292 30.01 -38.79 -36.77
N TYR A 293 29.49 -37.59 -36.50
CA TYR A 293 29.19 -37.15 -35.14
C TYR A 293 28.21 -38.11 -34.45
N TRP A 294 27.04 -38.37 -35.04
CA TRP A 294 26.02 -39.22 -34.43
C TRP A 294 26.47 -40.67 -34.25
N THR A 295 27.22 -41.22 -35.22
CA THR A 295 27.80 -42.56 -35.11
C THR A 295 28.91 -42.61 -34.05
N SER A 296 29.74 -41.58 -33.94
CA SER A 296 30.75 -41.48 -32.90
C SER A 296 30.15 -41.35 -31.51
N GLU A 297 29.07 -40.58 -31.35
CA GLU A 297 28.40 -40.42 -30.06
C GLU A 297 27.68 -41.69 -29.63
N ALA A 298 27.02 -42.38 -30.57
CA ALA A 298 26.45 -43.71 -30.29
C ALA A 298 27.52 -44.69 -29.83
N ARG A 299 28.69 -44.70 -30.49
CA ARG A 299 29.82 -45.55 -30.10
C ARG A 299 30.39 -45.18 -28.74
N VAL A 300 30.61 -43.89 -28.47
CA VAL A 300 31.13 -43.42 -27.16
C VAL A 300 30.13 -43.73 -26.05
N THR A 301 28.84 -43.51 -26.29
CA THR A 301 27.78 -43.84 -25.33
C THR A 301 27.74 -45.35 -25.05
N GLN A 302 27.90 -46.17 -26.09
CA GLN A 302 27.99 -47.62 -25.91
C GLN A 302 29.22 -48.02 -25.08
N GLN A 303 30.40 -47.44 -25.37
CA GLN A 303 31.62 -47.69 -24.61
C GLN A 303 31.48 -47.27 -23.14
N LEU A 304 30.86 -46.12 -22.88
CA LEU A 304 30.56 -45.68 -21.51
C LEU A 304 29.59 -46.64 -20.81
N MET A 305 28.63 -47.22 -21.53
CA MET A 305 27.72 -48.24 -20.99
C MET A 305 28.35 -49.64 -20.85
N GLU A 306 29.57 -49.86 -21.35
CA GLU A 306 30.37 -51.06 -21.11
C GLU A 306 31.24 -50.93 -19.84
N GLU A 307 31.49 -49.70 -19.39
CA GLU A 307 32.22 -49.43 -18.15
C GLU A 307 31.38 -49.81 -16.92
N ARG A 308 31.92 -50.71 -16.11
CA ARG A 308 31.22 -51.28 -14.95
C ARG A 308 30.79 -50.22 -13.93
N GLU A 309 31.61 -49.19 -13.73
CA GLU A 309 31.30 -48.07 -12.83
C GLU A 309 30.05 -47.27 -13.28
N VAL A 310 29.91 -47.03 -14.59
CA VAL A 310 28.77 -46.31 -15.16
C VAL A 310 27.50 -47.15 -15.08
N VAL A 311 27.60 -48.45 -15.40
CA VAL A 311 26.47 -49.39 -15.29
C VAL A 311 25.99 -49.50 -13.84
N ASP A 312 26.92 -49.64 -12.89
CA ASP A 312 26.60 -49.73 -11.47
C ASP A 312 25.98 -48.43 -10.95
N SER A 313 26.47 -47.27 -11.39
CA SER A 313 25.88 -45.96 -11.04
C SER A 313 24.49 -45.74 -11.66
N VAL A 314 24.26 -46.21 -12.90
CA VAL A 314 22.95 -46.11 -13.55
C VAL A 314 21.95 -47.05 -12.87
N ASN A 315 22.37 -48.28 -12.56
CA ASN A 315 21.54 -49.23 -11.83
C ASN A 315 21.22 -48.72 -10.40
N ASP A 316 22.18 -48.15 -9.68
CA ASP A 316 21.95 -47.52 -8.37
C ASP A 316 20.92 -46.37 -8.47
N ALA A 317 20.97 -45.56 -9.53
CA ALA A 317 20.02 -44.48 -9.76
C ALA A 317 18.60 -44.99 -10.07
N LEU A 318 18.48 -46.14 -10.74
CA LEU A 318 17.21 -46.80 -11.07
C LEU A 318 16.63 -47.54 -9.87
N GLU A 319 17.44 -48.31 -9.15
CA GLU A 319 17.02 -49.11 -7.98
C GLU A 319 16.65 -48.23 -6.79
N ASN A 320 17.40 -47.15 -6.54
CA ASN A 320 17.09 -46.19 -5.48
C ASN A 320 16.00 -45.18 -5.87
N ASN A 321 15.32 -45.39 -7.00
CA ASN A 321 14.21 -44.57 -7.49
C ASN A 321 14.55 -43.06 -7.57
N ARG A 322 15.84 -42.74 -7.79
CA ARG A 322 16.32 -41.36 -7.99
C ARG A 322 15.90 -40.83 -9.37
N ILE A 323 15.60 -41.73 -10.31
CA ILE A 323 15.12 -41.43 -11.65
C ILE A 323 13.92 -42.33 -11.97
N ASP A 324 12.71 -41.76 -12.03
CA ASP A 324 11.51 -42.48 -12.47
C ASP A 324 11.43 -42.50 -14.01
N VAL A 325 11.93 -43.59 -14.60
CA VAL A 325 11.93 -43.81 -16.06
C VAL A 325 10.51 -43.80 -16.64
N SER A 326 9.53 -44.27 -15.88
CA SER A 326 8.13 -44.32 -16.32
C SER A 326 7.52 -42.92 -16.40
N ALA A 327 7.86 -42.03 -15.46
CA ALA A 327 7.48 -40.63 -15.49
C ALA A 327 8.17 -39.90 -16.65
N VAL A 328 9.47 -40.12 -16.85
CA VAL A 328 10.23 -39.51 -17.95
C VAL A 328 9.64 -39.92 -19.31
N THR A 329 9.35 -41.21 -19.50
CA THR A 329 8.77 -41.74 -20.74
C THR A 329 7.38 -41.15 -21.01
N ARG A 330 6.54 -41.02 -19.96
CA ARG A 330 5.20 -40.43 -20.07
C ARG A 330 5.26 -38.94 -20.40
N SER A 331 6.19 -38.20 -19.79
CA SER A 331 6.44 -36.79 -20.10
C SER A 331 6.97 -36.59 -21.51
N ALA A 332 7.89 -37.44 -21.97
CA ALA A 332 8.41 -37.41 -23.33
C ALA A 332 7.31 -37.71 -24.36
N HIS A 333 6.47 -38.71 -24.11
CA HIS A 333 5.33 -39.02 -24.96
C HIS A 333 4.34 -37.85 -25.02
N GLN A 334 3.94 -37.28 -23.87
CA GLN A 334 3.06 -36.12 -23.84
C GLN A 334 3.65 -34.91 -24.58
N TYR A 335 4.94 -34.64 -24.42
CA TYR A 335 5.62 -33.56 -25.12
C TYR A 335 5.61 -33.77 -26.64
N ALA A 336 5.97 -34.98 -27.10
CA ALA A 336 5.95 -35.32 -28.52
C ALA A 336 4.55 -35.21 -29.12
N THR A 337 3.52 -35.74 -28.44
CA THR A 337 2.13 -35.69 -28.89
C THR A 337 1.59 -34.26 -28.93
N ASN A 338 1.94 -33.43 -27.95
CA ASN A 338 1.56 -32.01 -27.92
C ASN A 338 2.23 -31.21 -29.04
N ILE A 339 3.47 -31.56 -29.40
CA ILE A 339 4.15 -30.94 -30.54
C ILE A 339 3.58 -31.44 -31.85
N LEU A 340 3.33 -32.73 -32.04
CA LEU A 340 2.99 -33.32 -33.34
C LEU A 340 1.52 -33.16 -33.73
N ASN A 341 0.59 -33.24 -32.77
CA ASN A 341 -0.85 -33.19 -33.05
C ASN A 341 -1.31 -31.95 -33.83
N PRO A 342 -0.84 -30.72 -33.53
CA PRO A 342 -1.20 -29.54 -34.32
C PRO A 342 -0.76 -29.64 -35.78
N TRP A 343 0.43 -30.17 -36.05
CA TRP A 343 0.96 -30.31 -37.41
C TRP A 343 0.27 -31.43 -38.19
N LEU A 344 -0.06 -32.53 -37.51
CA LEU A 344 -0.84 -33.62 -38.11
C LEU A 344 -2.26 -33.15 -38.47
N ALA A 345 -2.91 -32.38 -37.59
CA ALA A 345 -4.21 -31.78 -37.87
C ALA A 345 -4.16 -30.81 -39.06
N GLU A 346 -3.12 -29.97 -39.15
CA GLU A 346 -2.94 -29.06 -40.28
C GLU A 346 -2.65 -29.80 -41.59
N ALA A 347 -1.85 -30.86 -41.54
CA ALA A 347 -1.56 -31.71 -42.69
C ALA A 347 -2.81 -32.47 -43.18
N GLU A 348 -3.64 -32.98 -42.26
CA GLU A 348 -4.91 -33.62 -42.60
C GLU A 348 -5.91 -32.64 -43.22
N GLN A 349 -5.97 -31.40 -42.72
CA GLN A 349 -6.82 -30.37 -43.32
C GLN A 349 -6.35 -29.99 -44.73
N LYS A 350 -5.04 -29.83 -44.94
CA LYS A 350 -4.48 -29.59 -46.29
C LYS A 350 -4.72 -30.78 -47.23
N ALA A 351 -4.65 -32.01 -46.73
CA ALA A 351 -4.95 -33.21 -47.52
C ALA A 351 -6.44 -33.34 -47.87
N LYS A 352 -7.34 -32.99 -46.95
CA LYS A 352 -8.79 -32.94 -47.19
C LYS A 352 -9.15 -31.83 -48.19
N GLY A 353 -8.57 -30.64 -48.07
CA GLY A 353 -8.75 -29.54 -49.03
C GLY A 353 -8.34 -29.92 -50.45
N ARG A 354 -7.18 -30.58 -50.62
CA ARG A 354 -6.72 -31.09 -51.93
C ARG A 354 -7.62 -32.15 -52.57
N LYS A 355 -8.33 -32.94 -51.77
CA LYS A 355 -9.28 -33.95 -52.28
C LYS A 355 -10.58 -33.31 -52.78
N VAL A 356 -11.02 -32.23 -52.13
CA VAL A 356 -12.21 -31.47 -52.57
C VAL A 356 -11.93 -30.74 -53.90
N GLU A 357 -10.74 -30.17 -54.06
CA GLU A 357 -10.32 -29.49 -55.29
C GLU A 357 -10.23 -30.45 -56.50
N LYS A 358 -9.81 -31.71 -56.27
CA LYS A 358 -9.76 -32.75 -57.32
C LYS A 358 -11.11 -33.39 -57.66
N SER A 359 -12.15 -33.14 -56.86
CA SER A 359 -13.52 -33.65 -57.09
C SER A 359 -14.43 -32.60 -57.73
N ALA A 360 -13.96 -31.36 -57.87
CA ALA A 360 -14.69 -30.23 -58.45
C ALA A 360 -14.19 -29.81 -59.85
N ALA A 361 -13.22 -30.55 -60.39
CA ALA A 361 -12.75 -30.51 -61.77
C ALA A 361 -13.04 -31.88 -62.41
#